data_AF-A0A968Y511-F1
#
_entry.id   AF-A0A968Y511-F1
#
_cell.length_a   1.000
_cell.length_b   1.000
_cell.length_c   1.000
_cell.angle_alpha   90.00
_cell.angle_beta   90.00
_cell.angle_gamma   90.00
#
_symmetry.space_group_name_H-M   'P 1'
#
loop_
_entity.id
_entity.type
_entity.pdbx_description
1 polymer ?
#
loop_
_entity_poly.entity_id
_entity_poly.type
_entity_poly.pdbx_seq_one_letter_code
_entity_poly.pdbx_strand_id
1 'polypeptide(L)'
;MVKIILFAILLTILATIALSFYACGGGHSKARQSEGRQYVGSMNRAQQAYFAEKSAFSNSIDALGIGIKTQTTNYNYSTIATKNAAFNYAVSRSETKNLPSYVGAVFLFVSPAANNEKTTLAILCEAKSFGNTQPPNPILQNDIPVCAAGSSEVVR
;
A
#
# COMPACT_ATOMS: atom_id res chain seq x y z
N MET A 1 -32.84 38.76 30.64
CA MET A 1 -31.99 37.66 31.13
C MET A 1 -32.16 36.37 30.33
N VAL A 2 -33.39 35.88 30.07
CA VAL A 2 -33.63 34.59 29.37
C VAL A 2 -32.99 34.49 27.97
N LYS A 3 -33.02 35.56 27.15
CA LYS A 3 -32.37 35.58 25.82
C LYS A 3 -30.85 35.39 25.88
N ILE A 4 -30.19 35.94 26.91
CA ILE A 4 -28.74 35.84 27.09
C ILE A 4 -28.36 34.40 27.51
N ILE A 5 -29.20 33.78 28.33
CA ILE A 5 -29.02 32.38 28.77
C ILE A 5 -29.15 31.42 27.57
N LEU A 6 -30.15 31.61 26.72
CA LEU A 6 -30.35 30.77 25.53
C LEU A 6 -29.16 30.83 24.56
N PHE A 7 -28.60 32.03 24.38
CA PHE A 7 -27.46 32.25 23.49
C PHE A 7 -26.17 31.60 24.03
N ALA A 8 -25.95 31.68 25.35
CA ALA A 8 -24.83 31.01 26.00
C ALA A 8 -24.91 29.48 25.86
N ILE A 9 -26.10 28.89 26.01
CA ILE A 9 -26.31 27.44 25.82
C ILE A 9 -25.97 27.03 24.37
N LEU A 10 -26.42 27.80 23.37
CA LEU A 10 -26.15 27.50 21.96
C LEU A 10 -24.65 27.49 21.64
N LEU A 11 -23.89 28.45 22.17
CA LEU A 11 -22.44 28.54 21.97
C LEU A 11 -21.69 27.37 22.61
N THR A 12 -22.14 26.89 23.77
CA THR A 12 -21.53 25.72 24.42
C THR A 12 -21.73 24.43 23.62
N ILE A 13 -22.90 24.26 23.00
CA ILE A 13 -23.18 23.09 22.14
C ILE A 13 -22.35 23.13 20.86
N LEU A 14 -22.17 24.32 20.27
CA LEU A 14 -21.35 24.46 19.06
C LEU A 14 -19.86 24.19 19.36
N ALA A 15 -19.37 24.60 20.53
CA ALA A 15 -17.99 24.37 20.96
C ALA A 15 -17.69 22.90 21.26
N THR A 16 -18.63 22.14 21.84
CA THR A 16 -18.43 20.70 22.14
C THR A 16 -18.44 19.84 20.87
N ILE A 17 -19.25 20.19 19.87
CA ILE A 17 -19.24 19.54 18.55
C ILE A 17 -17.89 19.78 17.86
N ALA A 18 -17.38 21.01 17.88
CA ALA A 18 -16.09 21.33 17.27
C ALA A 18 -14.91 20.60 17.94
N LEU A 19 -14.91 20.45 19.26
CA LEU A 19 -13.85 19.73 19.98
C LEU A 19 -13.82 18.24 19.64
N SER A 20 -14.99 17.65 19.35
CA SER A 20 -15.12 16.26 18.92
C SER A 20 -14.51 16.01 17.53
N PHE A 21 -14.43 17.04 16.68
CA PHE A 21 -13.73 16.97 15.39
C PHE A 21 -12.21 17.21 15.49
N TYR A 22 -11.71 17.90 16.52
CA TYR A 22 -10.29 18.24 16.66
C TYR A 22 -9.44 17.17 17.37
N ALA A 23 -10.04 16.14 17.99
CA ALA A 23 -9.31 15.07 18.66
C ALA A 23 -8.88 13.91 17.71
N CYS A 24 -8.23 14.22 16.59
CA CYS A 24 -7.58 13.24 15.70
C CYS A 24 -6.05 13.21 15.88
N GLY A 25 -5.56 13.23 17.12
CA GLY A 25 -4.11 13.20 17.41
C GLY A 25 -3.40 11.88 17.03
N GLY A 26 -4.14 10.76 16.94
CA GLY A 26 -3.61 9.44 16.58
C GLY A 26 -3.59 9.11 15.08
N GLY A 27 -4.01 10.03 14.20
CA GLY A 27 -4.17 9.76 12.75
C GLY A 27 -2.87 9.80 11.93
N HIS A 28 -1.79 10.38 12.48
CA HIS A 28 -0.56 10.63 11.72
C HIS A 28 0.18 9.35 11.33
N SER A 29 0.26 8.34 12.20
CA SER A 29 0.91 7.06 11.89
C SER A 29 0.07 6.22 10.92
N LYS A 30 -1.26 6.19 11.11
CA LYS A 30 -2.19 5.47 10.22
C LYS A 30 -2.22 6.05 8.81
N ALA A 31 -2.21 7.38 8.67
CA ALA A 31 -2.13 8.04 7.37
C ALA A 31 -0.80 7.77 6.65
N ARG A 32 0.32 7.71 7.39
CA ARG A 32 1.62 7.35 6.80
C ARG A 32 1.69 5.87 6.41
N GLN A 33 1.07 4.97 7.17
CA GLN A 33 0.96 3.56 6.79
C GLN A 33 0.08 3.39 5.53
N SER A 34 -1.01 4.15 5.44
CA SER A 34 -1.90 4.09 4.28
C SER A 34 -1.23 4.58 2.98
N GLU A 35 -0.22 5.47 3.05
CA GLU A 35 0.59 5.87 1.90
C GLU A 35 1.33 4.67 1.28
N GLY A 36 2.14 3.96 2.08
CA GLY A 36 2.91 2.79 1.63
C GLY A 36 1.99 1.70 1.06
N ARG A 37 0.93 1.36 1.79
CA ARG A 37 -0.07 0.38 1.36
C ARG A 37 -0.73 0.76 0.02
N GLN A 38 -1.18 2.01 -0.13
CA GLN A 38 -1.87 2.47 -1.33
C GLN A 38 -0.95 2.50 -2.54
N TYR A 39 0.28 2.99 -2.39
CA TYR A 39 1.22 3.11 -3.49
C TYR A 39 1.66 1.74 -4.00
N VAL A 40 1.96 0.79 -3.10
CA VAL A 40 2.25 -0.60 -3.52
C VAL A 40 1.05 -1.24 -4.20
N GLY A 41 -0.17 -1.04 -3.69
CA GLY A 41 -1.39 -1.50 -4.35
C GLY A 41 -1.57 -0.90 -5.75
N SER A 42 -1.24 0.38 -5.94
CA SER A 42 -1.26 1.03 -7.25
C SER A 42 -0.18 0.48 -8.19
N MET A 43 1.03 0.24 -7.70
CA MET A 43 2.11 -0.40 -8.46
C MET A 43 1.71 -1.80 -8.93
N ASN A 44 1.06 -2.61 -8.08
CA ASN A 44 0.56 -3.93 -8.50
C ASN A 44 -0.47 -3.81 -9.64
N ARG A 45 -1.48 -2.95 -9.50
CA ARG A 45 -2.48 -2.74 -10.57
C ARG A 45 -1.83 -2.26 -11.87
N ALA A 46 -0.83 -1.39 -11.77
CA ALA A 46 -0.10 -0.89 -12.92
C ALA A 46 0.74 -1.97 -13.60
N GLN A 47 1.41 -2.84 -12.82
CA GLN A 47 2.14 -3.99 -13.39
C GLN A 47 1.19 -4.96 -14.11
N GLN A 48 -0.02 -5.18 -13.58
CA GLN A 48 -1.02 -6.00 -14.27
C GLN A 48 -1.47 -5.37 -15.60
N ALA A 49 -1.75 -4.06 -15.61
CA ALA A 49 -2.10 -3.34 -16.82
C ALA A 49 -0.94 -3.33 -17.84
N TYR A 50 0.27 -3.05 -17.38
CA TYR A 50 1.48 -3.03 -18.20
C TYR A 50 1.75 -4.41 -18.83
N PHE A 51 1.55 -5.49 -18.07
CA PHE A 51 1.65 -6.85 -18.60
C PHE A 51 0.56 -7.14 -19.63
N ALA A 52 -0.69 -6.70 -19.39
CA ALA A 52 -1.77 -6.88 -20.36
C ALA A 52 -1.49 -6.17 -21.70
N GLU A 53 -0.82 -5.01 -21.66
CA GLU A 53 -0.49 -4.23 -22.86
C GLU A 53 0.81 -4.68 -23.56
N LYS A 54 1.83 -5.07 -22.79
CA LYS A 54 3.20 -5.31 -23.30
C LYS A 54 3.64 -6.76 -23.21
N SER A 55 2.83 -7.64 -22.61
CA SER A 55 3.18 -9.04 -22.33
C SER A 55 4.50 -9.22 -21.56
N ALA A 56 4.87 -8.21 -20.77
CA ALA A 56 6.08 -8.18 -19.96
C ALA A 56 5.85 -7.32 -18.72
N PHE A 57 6.56 -7.59 -17.63
CA PHE A 57 6.56 -6.74 -16.44
C PHE A 57 7.62 -5.63 -16.56
N SER A 58 7.39 -4.49 -15.92
CA SER A 58 8.31 -3.35 -15.94
C SER A 58 9.28 -3.36 -14.75
N ASN A 59 10.55 -3.02 -15.01
CA ASN A 59 11.55 -2.73 -13.97
C ASN A 59 11.63 -1.24 -13.60
N SER A 60 10.76 -0.40 -14.17
CA SER A 60 10.75 1.05 -13.94
C SER A 60 9.37 1.51 -13.47
N ILE A 61 9.33 2.23 -12.34
CA ILE A 61 8.11 2.86 -11.82
C ILE A 61 7.61 3.95 -12.78
N ASP A 62 8.52 4.70 -13.41
CA ASP A 62 8.15 5.75 -14.38
C ASP A 62 7.44 5.15 -15.60
N ALA A 63 7.91 3.99 -16.07
CA ALA A 63 7.29 3.29 -17.20
C ALA A 63 5.88 2.74 -16.88
N LEU A 64 5.53 2.62 -15.60
CA LEU A 64 4.17 2.27 -15.17
C LEU A 64 3.17 3.43 -15.31
N GLY A 65 3.65 4.67 -15.51
CA GLY A 65 2.78 5.82 -15.82
C GLY A 65 1.86 6.25 -14.67
N ILE A 66 2.12 5.83 -13.43
CA ILE A 66 1.25 6.08 -12.27
C ILE A 66 1.57 7.35 -11.47
N GLY A 67 2.60 8.10 -11.86
CA GLY A 67 2.94 9.38 -11.23
C GLY A 67 3.43 9.27 -9.78
N ILE A 68 3.91 8.10 -9.36
CA ILE A 68 4.48 7.88 -8.03
C ILE A 68 5.95 8.28 -8.04
N LYS A 69 6.38 9.11 -7.08
CA LYS A 69 7.80 9.39 -6.85
C LYS A 69 8.48 8.16 -6.26
N THR A 70 9.68 7.84 -6.73
CA THR A 70 10.52 6.76 -6.19
C THR A 70 10.92 6.98 -4.73
N GLN A 71 10.80 8.21 -4.23
CA GLN A 71 11.06 8.55 -2.84
C GLN A 71 10.05 9.58 -2.33
N THR A 72 9.55 9.35 -1.12
CA THR A 72 8.74 10.31 -0.36
C THR A 72 9.40 10.59 1.00
N THR A 73 8.71 11.35 1.84
CA THR A 73 9.15 11.57 3.23
C THR A 73 9.22 10.25 4.01
N ASN A 74 8.34 9.30 3.72
CA ASN A 74 8.14 8.10 4.53
C ASN A 74 8.73 6.82 3.92
N TYR A 75 8.77 6.71 2.59
CA TYR A 75 9.17 5.47 1.91
C TYR A 75 10.09 5.72 0.72
N ASN A 76 10.90 4.69 0.44
CA ASN A 76 11.57 4.49 -0.83
C ASN A 76 10.80 3.41 -1.60
N TYR A 77 10.43 3.71 -2.84
CA TYR A 77 9.69 2.82 -3.72
C TYR A 77 10.62 2.27 -4.79
N SER A 78 10.52 0.96 -5.01
CA SER A 78 11.27 0.27 -6.05
C SER A 78 10.41 -0.84 -6.67
N THR A 79 10.77 -1.25 -7.87
CA THR A 79 10.16 -2.39 -8.54
C THR A 79 11.24 -3.29 -9.13
N ILE A 80 11.04 -4.59 -9.02
CA ILE A 80 11.91 -5.62 -9.59
C ILE A 80 11.01 -6.57 -10.37
N ALA A 81 11.25 -6.67 -11.67
CA ALA A 81 10.50 -7.53 -12.57
C ALA A 81 11.37 -8.65 -13.13
N THR A 82 10.77 -9.83 -13.17
CA THR A 82 11.27 -11.05 -13.81
C THR A 82 10.34 -11.41 -14.97
N LYS A 83 10.61 -12.53 -15.65
CA LYS A 83 9.71 -13.03 -16.70
C LYS A 83 8.33 -13.42 -16.18
N ASN A 84 8.24 -13.90 -14.95
CA ASN A 84 7.03 -14.52 -14.39
C ASN A 84 6.46 -13.78 -13.19
N ALA A 85 7.11 -12.72 -12.72
CA ALA A 85 6.62 -11.94 -11.59
C ALA A 85 7.18 -10.52 -11.57
N ALA A 86 6.43 -9.59 -11.00
CA ALA A 86 6.90 -8.28 -10.57
C ALA A 86 6.78 -8.15 -9.06
N PHE A 87 7.78 -7.55 -8.42
CA PHE A 87 7.83 -7.25 -7.00
C PHE A 87 7.91 -5.74 -6.82
N ASN A 88 7.02 -5.17 -6.03
CA ASN A 88 6.89 -3.74 -5.81
C ASN A 88 7.08 -3.44 -4.33
N TYR A 89 8.02 -2.58 -3.98
CA TYR A 89 8.38 -2.34 -2.58
C TYR A 89 8.03 -0.92 -2.16
N ALA A 90 7.65 -0.78 -0.90
CA ALA A 90 7.72 0.49 -0.17
C ALA A 90 8.52 0.23 1.10
N VAL A 91 9.80 0.59 1.07
CA VAL A 91 10.71 0.42 2.21
C VAL A 91 10.67 1.70 3.04
N SER A 92 10.29 1.57 4.30
CA SER A 92 10.24 2.70 5.24
C SER A 92 11.62 3.35 5.36
N ARG A 93 11.67 4.68 5.42
CA ARG A 93 12.94 5.41 5.53
C ARG A 93 13.48 5.34 6.96
N SER A 94 14.79 5.44 7.10
CA SER A 94 15.49 5.40 8.41
C SER A 94 15.01 6.47 9.39
N GLU A 95 14.50 7.59 8.88
CA GLU A 95 13.91 8.71 9.63
C GLU A 95 12.52 8.36 10.21
N THR A 96 11.84 7.35 9.65
CA THR A 96 10.47 6.92 10.00
C THR A 96 10.44 5.51 10.58
N LYS A 97 11.24 5.27 11.63
CA LYS A 97 11.42 3.94 12.26
C LYS A 97 10.14 3.26 12.77
N ASN A 98 9.03 3.98 12.86
CA ASN A 98 7.74 3.47 13.35
C ASN A 98 6.76 3.10 12.21
N LEU A 99 7.24 3.00 10.98
CA LEU A 99 6.46 2.58 9.83
C LEU A 99 6.89 1.18 9.37
N PRO A 100 5.93 0.27 9.08
CA PRO A 100 6.23 -1.02 8.49
C PRO A 100 6.59 -0.83 7.01
N SER A 101 7.45 -1.70 6.50
CA SER A 101 7.72 -1.77 5.06
C SER A 101 6.70 -2.69 4.37
N TYR A 102 6.42 -2.42 3.10
CA TYR A 102 5.45 -3.17 2.30
C TYR A 102 6.11 -3.81 1.09
N VAL A 103 5.62 -4.98 0.70
CA VAL A 103 5.96 -5.62 -0.57
C VAL A 103 4.69 -6.13 -1.24
N GLY A 104 4.51 -5.77 -2.49
CA GLY A 104 3.50 -6.32 -3.38
C GLY A 104 4.16 -7.24 -4.39
N ALA A 105 3.45 -8.28 -4.81
CA ALA A 105 3.86 -9.08 -5.94
C ALA A 105 2.71 -9.23 -6.93
N VAL A 106 3.07 -9.33 -8.20
CA VAL A 106 2.19 -9.73 -9.30
C VAL A 106 2.83 -10.92 -9.98
N PHE A 107 2.18 -12.07 -9.96
CA PHE A 107 2.64 -13.30 -10.57
C PHE A 107 1.90 -13.56 -11.88
N LEU A 108 2.64 -14.06 -12.86
CA LEU A 108 2.07 -14.64 -14.07
C LEU A 108 1.60 -16.06 -13.76
N PHE A 109 0.31 -16.31 -13.97
CA PHE A 109 -0.30 -17.62 -13.87
C PHE A 109 -0.74 -18.08 -15.26
N VAL A 110 -0.44 -19.33 -15.60
CA VAL A 110 -0.89 -19.92 -16.86
C VAL A 110 -1.89 -21.00 -16.50
N SER A 111 -3.17 -20.77 -16.82
CA SER A 111 -4.22 -21.73 -16.49
C SER A 111 -4.22 -22.88 -17.50
N PRO A 112 -3.91 -24.12 -17.09
CA PRO A 112 -3.97 -25.28 -17.98
C PRO A 112 -5.42 -25.58 -18.41
N ALA A 113 -6.39 -25.24 -17.55
CA ALA A 113 -7.81 -25.46 -17.78
C ALA A 113 -8.45 -24.43 -18.73
N ALA A 114 -7.78 -23.31 -19.00
CA ALA A 114 -8.25 -22.26 -19.90
C ALA A 114 -7.34 -22.11 -21.13
N ASN A 115 -7.01 -23.22 -21.80
CA ASN A 115 -6.20 -23.21 -23.04
C ASN A 115 -4.85 -22.48 -22.92
N ASN A 116 -4.17 -22.57 -21.76
CA ASN A 116 -2.92 -21.84 -21.47
C ASN A 116 -3.07 -20.31 -21.50
N GLU A 117 -4.24 -19.80 -21.16
CA GLU A 117 -4.45 -18.36 -20.98
C GLU A 117 -3.55 -17.83 -19.85
N LYS A 118 -2.89 -16.71 -20.15
CA LYS A 118 -2.00 -16.00 -19.22
C LYS A 118 -2.82 -15.02 -18.40
N THR A 119 -2.92 -15.27 -17.11
CA THR A 119 -3.56 -14.38 -16.14
C THR A 119 -2.53 -13.84 -15.17
N THR A 120 -2.88 -12.82 -14.39
CA THR A 120 -2.01 -12.32 -13.32
C THR A 120 -2.71 -12.36 -11.98
N LEU A 121 -1.98 -12.77 -10.94
CA LEU A 121 -2.44 -12.79 -9.56
C LEU A 121 -1.59 -11.83 -8.74
N ALA A 122 -2.22 -11.00 -7.92
CA ALA A 122 -1.52 -10.00 -7.11
C ALA A 122 -1.70 -10.26 -5.61
N ILE A 123 -0.68 -9.92 -4.84
CA ILE A 123 -0.70 -9.94 -3.37
C ILE A 123 -0.03 -8.69 -2.81
N LEU A 124 -0.43 -8.28 -1.63
CA LEU A 124 0.20 -7.22 -0.84
C LEU A 124 0.51 -7.73 0.57
N CYS A 125 1.75 -7.57 0.97
CA CYS A 125 2.28 -8.00 2.25
C CYS A 125 2.85 -6.82 3.03
N GLU A 126 2.63 -6.81 4.34
CA GLU A 126 3.21 -5.87 5.30
C GLU A 126 4.26 -6.59 6.14
N ALA A 127 5.42 -5.97 6.34
CA ALA A 127 6.46 -6.48 7.24
C ALA A 127 5.98 -6.45 8.69
N LYS A 128 6.23 -7.54 9.42
CA LYS A 128 5.89 -7.65 10.85
C LYS A 128 6.75 -6.75 11.74
N SER A 129 7.94 -6.38 11.25
CA SER A 129 8.86 -5.46 11.92
C SER A 129 8.82 -4.09 11.28
N PHE A 130 8.80 -3.05 12.11
CA PHE A 130 9.01 -1.68 11.63
C PHE A 130 10.47 -1.43 11.23
N GLY A 131 10.66 -0.42 10.39
CA GLY A 131 11.98 0.04 9.96
C GLY A 131 12.23 -0.15 8.47
N ASN A 132 13.50 0.00 8.10
CA ASN A 132 13.97 0.17 6.73
C ASN A 132 14.50 -1.13 6.08
N THR A 133 14.10 -2.28 6.61
CA THR A 133 14.43 -3.57 6.03
C THR A 133 13.47 -3.87 4.89
N GLN A 134 14.01 -4.15 3.70
CA GLN A 134 13.21 -4.60 2.57
C GLN A 134 12.55 -5.94 2.91
N PRO A 135 11.22 -6.08 2.81
CA PRO A 135 10.56 -7.35 3.08
C PRO A 135 10.95 -8.41 2.03
N PRO A 136 11.00 -9.70 2.40
CA PRO A 136 11.28 -10.76 1.45
C PRO A 136 10.17 -10.88 0.41
N ASN A 137 10.54 -11.35 -0.78
CA ASN A 137 9.62 -11.50 -1.90
C ASN A 137 8.51 -12.49 -1.54
N PRO A 138 7.23 -12.16 -1.81
CA PRO A 138 6.16 -13.15 -1.81
C PRO A 138 6.50 -14.33 -2.73
N ILE A 139 5.90 -15.48 -2.47
CA ILE A 139 6.10 -16.71 -3.23
C ILE A 139 4.76 -17.24 -3.73
N LEU A 140 4.80 -18.10 -4.76
CA LEU A 140 3.65 -18.91 -5.13
C LEU A 140 3.72 -20.24 -4.38
N GLN A 141 2.70 -20.53 -3.59
CA GLN A 141 2.51 -21.83 -2.95
C GLN A 141 1.24 -22.46 -3.50
N ASN A 142 1.37 -23.56 -4.25
CA ASN A 142 0.24 -24.22 -4.92
C ASN A 142 -0.58 -23.24 -5.78
N ASP A 143 0.10 -22.44 -6.60
CA ASP A 143 -0.49 -21.40 -7.47
C ASP A 143 -1.22 -20.25 -6.74
N ILE A 144 -1.13 -20.21 -5.41
CA ILE A 144 -1.67 -19.13 -4.60
C ILE A 144 -0.51 -18.23 -4.16
N PRO A 145 -0.56 -16.91 -4.44
CA PRO A 145 0.39 -15.96 -3.87
C PRO A 145 0.33 -15.97 -2.34
N VAL A 146 1.47 -16.11 -1.68
CA VAL A 146 1.59 -16.05 -0.21
C VAL A 146 2.75 -15.16 0.20
N CYS A 147 2.57 -14.44 1.31
CA CYS A 147 3.63 -13.63 1.90
C CYS A 147 4.74 -14.51 2.47
N ALA A 148 6.00 -14.13 2.23
CA ALA A 148 7.14 -14.85 2.79
C ALA A 148 7.28 -14.63 4.31
N ALA A 149 8.10 -15.46 4.95
CA ALA A 149 8.36 -15.37 6.38
C ALA A 149 8.84 -13.95 6.77
N GLY A 150 8.24 -13.38 7.81
CA GLY A 150 8.53 -12.01 8.25
C GLY A 150 7.55 -10.95 7.72
N SER A 151 6.62 -11.31 6.84
CA SER A 151 5.50 -10.46 6.44
C SER A 151 4.14 -11.17 6.60
N SER A 152 3.07 -10.40 6.53
CA SER A 152 1.68 -10.88 6.58
C SER A 152 0.85 -10.21 5.51
N GLU A 153 -0.12 -10.93 4.97
CA GLU A 153 -1.00 -10.40 3.93
C GLU A 153 -1.86 -9.26 4.46
N VAL A 154 -1.96 -8.20 3.67
CA VAL A 154 -2.80 -7.04 3.96
C VAL A 154 -4.17 -7.26 3.34
N VAL A 155 -5.04 -7.93 4.09
CA VAL A 155 -6.44 -8.16 3.67
C VAL A 155 -7.18 -6.81 3.61
N ARG A 156 -8.06 -6.66 2.62
CA ARG A 156 -8.73 -5.39 2.33
C ARG A 156 -9.81 -5.04 3.34
#